data_AF-A0AAW2QJD6-F1
#
_entry.id   AF-A0AAW2QJD6-F1
#
_cell.length_a   1.000
_cell.length_b   1.000
_cell.length_c   1.000
_cell.angle_alpha   90.00
_cell.angle_beta   90.00
_cell.angle_gamma   90.00
#
_symmetry.space_group_name_H-M   'P 1'
#
loop_
_entity.id
_entity.type
_entity.pdbx_description
1 polymer ?
#
loop_
_entity_poly.entity_id
_entity_poly.type
_entity_poly.pdbx_seq_one_letter_code
_entity_poly.pdbx_strand_id
1 'polypeptide(L)'
;MTILLEPVNYYWHEGDWNVPRILRTVPTYVAQIICQIHIAAGQGDKIVWTRSSEGAFSTKSAWETIRMTSPRRQLLTDVWHHSLRPTISVFLWQLFQDKIPIDARMKQMGFNFPSKCQCCEAFLTCLLRVRQYRTCDSTLLPLLDSASVTRERYSYGTLLRWNAAKYPGVPFSTDNIILELNTDESSLGNPGLAGAAGIIRDSNGHVHLAYQVALSIETSVIAELTAIWRSLELVLAHDLTPSVVEVDAMAVIQLLQSCTFRKWEVQHLIMSIVRIQQMLVSDFQHTLREANGAANHLAKEAASLQFTMVLRHDDITGVLPSILNLDR
;
A
#
# COMPACT_ATOMS: atom_id res chain seq x y z
N MET A 1 40.35 -13.11 7.72
CA MET A 1 40.24 -13.04 6.25
C MET A 1 41.48 -12.30 5.76
N THR A 2 42.50 -13.03 5.34
CA THR A 2 43.80 -12.46 4.96
C THR A 2 43.66 -11.88 3.56
N ILE A 3 43.74 -10.55 3.44
CA ILE A 3 43.76 -9.89 2.14
C ILE A 3 45.17 -10.07 1.58
N LEU A 4 45.29 -10.69 0.41
CA LEU A 4 46.56 -10.76 -0.31
C LEU A 4 46.87 -9.35 -0.83
N LEU A 5 48.07 -8.85 -0.56
CA LEU A 5 48.52 -7.50 -0.94
C LEU A 5 49.16 -7.49 -2.34
N GLU A 6 49.40 -8.67 -2.88
CA GLU A 6 50.17 -8.92 -4.08
C GLU A 6 49.24 -8.93 -5.29
N PRO A 7 49.56 -8.16 -6.35
CA PRO A 7 48.75 -8.10 -7.56
C PRO A 7 48.70 -9.46 -8.28
N VAL A 8 47.64 -9.69 -9.06
CA VAL A 8 47.42 -10.96 -9.79
C VAL A 8 48.59 -11.30 -10.73
N ASN A 9 49.25 -10.29 -11.32
CA ASN A 9 50.43 -10.47 -12.16
C ASN A 9 51.64 -11.09 -11.43
N TYR A 10 51.68 -11.07 -10.10
CA TYR A 10 52.72 -11.73 -9.31
C TYR A 10 52.57 -13.26 -9.34
N TYR A 11 51.33 -13.73 -9.50
CA TYR A 11 50.94 -15.14 -9.55
C TYR A 11 50.73 -15.65 -10.98
N TRP A 12 50.84 -14.79 -12.00
CA TRP A 12 50.60 -15.11 -13.41
C TRP A 12 51.82 -14.72 -14.27
N HIS A 13 52.43 -15.69 -14.97
CA HIS A 13 53.63 -15.47 -15.78
C HIS A 13 53.53 -16.23 -17.11
N GLU A 14 53.96 -15.62 -18.22
CA GLU A 14 54.01 -16.27 -19.55
C GLU A 14 52.69 -16.88 -20.06
N GLY A 15 51.55 -16.35 -19.60
CA GLY A 15 50.24 -16.83 -20.04
C GLY A 15 49.69 -17.99 -19.22
N ASP A 16 50.30 -18.30 -18.06
CA ASP A 16 49.83 -19.34 -17.16
C ASP A 16 49.98 -18.99 -15.67
N TRP A 17 49.22 -19.69 -14.82
CA TRP A 17 49.29 -19.54 -13.37
C TRP A 17 50.59 -20.14 -12.81
N ASN A 18 51.29 -19.40 -11.95
CA ASN A 18 52.42 -19.92 -11.18
C ASN A 18 51.91 -20.75 -9.99
N VAL A 19 51.52 -22.00 -10.27
CA VAL A 19 50.96 -22.95 -9.30
C VAL A 19 51.81 -23.10 -8.03
N PRO A 20 53.16 -23.21 -8.09
CA PRO A 20 53.99 -23.29 -6.89
C PRO A 20 53.89 -22.07 -5.97
N ARG A 21 53.69 -20.86 -6.51
CA ARG A 21 53.50 -19.64 -5.71
C ARG A 21 52.12 -19.61 -5.06
N ILE A 22 51.08 -19.96 -5.81
CA ILE A 22 49.69 -19.97 -5.32
C ILE A 22 49.55 -20.95 -4.14
N LEU A 23 50.09 -22.16 -4.26
CA LEU A 23 50.05 -23.18 -3.21
C LEU A 23 50.78 -22.79 -1.92
N ARG A 24 51.71 -21.83 -1.98
CA ARG A 24 52.40 -21.29 -0.79
C ARG A 24 51.59 -20.22 -0.08
N THR A 25 50.64 -19.59 -0.78
CA THR A 25 49.89 -18.44 -0.28
C THR A 25 48.47 -18.81 0.17
N VAL A 26 47.83 -19.76 -0.51
CA VAL A 26 46.45 -20.18 -0.22
C VAL A 26 46.33 -21.71 -0.07
N PRO A 27 45.33 -22.21 0.68
CA PRO A 27 45.06 -23.64 0.79
C PRO A 27 44.84 -24.33 -0.56
N THR A 28 45.16 -25.62 -0.64
CA THR A 28 45.14 -26.44 -1.87
C THR A 28 43.80 -26.38 -2.61
N TYR A 29 42.68 -26.36 -1.89
CA TYR A 29 41.35 -26.29 -2.50
C TYR A 29 41.07 -24.93 -3.17
N VAL A 30 41.60 -23.83 -2.61
CA VAL A 30 41.50 -22.49 -3.21
C VAL A 30 42.41 -22.39 -4.43
N ALA A 31 43.62 -22.95 -4.33
CA ALA A 31 44.56 -23.00 -5.44
C ALA A 31 43.97 -23.71 -6.67
N GLN A 32 43.23 -24.80 -6.46
CA GLN A 32 42.53 -25.52 -7.53
C GLN A 32 41.49 -24.63 -8.24
N ILE A 33 40.72 -23.84 -7.49
CA ILE A 33 39.73 -22.91 -8.06
C ILE A 33 40.43 -21.79 -8.84
N ILE A 34 41.51 -21.21 -8.28
CA ILE A 34 42.28 -20.15 -8.95
C ILE A 34 42.85 -20.64 -10.28
N CYS A 35 43.43 -21.84 -10.31
CA CYS A 35 44.05 -22.39 -11.52
C CYS A 35 43.04 -22.68 -12.65
N GLN A 36 41.74 -22.74 -12.35
CA GLN A 36 40.69 -22.90 -13.37
C GLN A 36 40.29 -21.58 -14.03
N ILE A 37 40.66 -20.43 -13.43
CA ILE A 37 40.32 -19.11 -13.97
C ILE A 37 41.17 -18.84 -15.22
N HIS A 38 40.51 -18.68 -16.37
CA HIS A 38 41.19 -18.31 -17.61
C HIS A 38 41.38 -16.80 -17.67
N ILE A 39 42.64 -16.34 -17.61
CA ILE A 39 43.00 -14.93 -17.78
C ILE A 39 43.35 -14.69 -19.26
N ALA A 40 42.66 -13.74 -19.89
CA ALA A 40 43.00 -13.32 -21.25
C ALA A 40 44.33 -12.54 -21.27
N ALA A 41 45.43 -13.22 -21.59
CA ALA A 41 46.75 -12.61 -21.68
C ALA A 41 46.77 -11.51 -22.76
N GLY A 42 47.25 -10.31 -22.40
CA GLY A 42 47.45 -9.19 -23.34
C GLY A 42 46.31 -8.17 -23.43
N GLN A 43 45.20 -8.36 -22.70
CA GLN A 43 44.18 -7.32 -22.51
C GLN A 43 44.46 -6.57 -21.21
N GLY A 44 44.44 -5.23 -21.22
CA GLY A 44 44.56 -4.44 -19.98
C GLY A 44 43.34 -4.64 -19.05
N ASP A 45 43.52 -4.36 -17.76
CA ASP A 45 42.46 -4.49 -16.75
C ASP A 45 41.22 -3.68 -17.13
N LYS A 46 40.04 -4.30 -17.01
CA LYS A 46 38.74 -3.68 -17.27
C LYS A 46 37.82 -3.94 -16.09
N ILE A 47 37.02 -2.93 -15.73
CA ILE A 47 35.97 -3.06 -14.72
C ILE A 47 34.84 -3.91 -15.32
N VAL A 48 34.43 -4.96 -14.62
CA VAL A 48 33.40 -5.91 -15.03
C VAL A 48 32.19 -5.79 -14.11
N TRP A 49 31.02 -5.59 -14.69
CA TRP A 49 29.76 -5.59 -13.97
C TRP A 49 29.29 -7.02 -13.70
N THR A 50 29.40 -7.46 -12.44
CA THR A 50 29.14 -8.86 -12.04
C THR A 50 27.70 -9.34 -12.23
N ARG A 51 26.74 -8.42 -12.43
CA ARG A 51 25.33 -8.74 -12.68
C ARG A 51 24.99 -8.83 -14.17
N SER A 52 25.99 -8.84 -15.05
CA SER A 52 25.85 -9.08 -16.49
C SER A 52 26.73 -10.25 -16.91
N SER A 53 26.18 -11.17 -17.72
CA SER A 53 26.92 -12.30 -18.30
C SER A 53 28.03 -11.85 -19.25
N GLU A 54 27.89 -10.67 -19.85
CA GLU A 54 28.89 -10.06 -20.74
C GLU A 54 29.85 -9.14 -19.98
N GLY A 55 29.64 -8.95 -18.68
CA GLY A 55 30.43 -8.03 -17.88
C GLY A 55 30.17 -6.54 -18.14
N ALA A 56 29.28 -6.21 -19.07
CA ALA A 56 28.94 -4.84 -19.42
C ALA A 56 28.02 -4.20 -18.37
N PHE A 57 28.35 -2.97 -17.98
CA PHE A 57 27.49 -2.16 -17.12
C PHE A 57 26.31 -1.58 -17.91
N SER A 58 25.11 -1.61 -17.32
CA SER A 58 23.97 -0.84 -17.82
C SER A 58 23.15 -0.26 -16.67
N THR A 59 22.58 0.92 -16.88
CA THR A 59 21.67 1.58 -15.93
C THR A 59 20.48 0.68 -15.58
N LYS A 60 20.00 -0.13 -16.53
CA LYS A 60 18.94 -1.12 -16.32
C LYS A 60 19.33 -2.18 -15.29
N SER A 61 20.48 -2.84 -15.50
CA SER A 61 20.95 -3.91 -14.59
C SER A 61 21.31 -3.38 -13.19
N ALA A 62 21.83 -2.15 -13.10
CA ALA A 62 22.08 -1.47 -11.84
C ALA A 62 20.78 -1.16 -11.10
N TRP A 63 19.79 -0.59 -11.81
CA TRP A 63 18.47 -0.29 -11.25
C TRP A 63 17.75 -1.55 -10.77
N GLU A 64 17.81 -2.64 -11.53
CA GLU A 64 17.25 -3.94 -11.15
C GLU A 64 17.86 -4.51 -9.87
N THR A 65 19.12 -4.20 -9.59
CA THR A 65 19.82 -4.65 -8.38
C THR A 65 19.40 -3.89 -7.12
N ILE A 66 19.06 -2.59 -7.25
CA ILE A 66 18.73 -1.73 -6.10
C ILE A 66 17.23 -1.52 -5.88
N ARG A 67 16.39 -1.79 -6.88
CA ARG A 67 14.95 -1.58 -6.76
C ARG A 67 14.33 -2.55 -5.75
N MET A 68 13.53 -2.03 -4.83
CA MET A 68 12.56 -2.82 -4.09
C MET A 68 11.30 -2.96 -4.95
N THR A 69 10.89 -4.19 -5.24
CA THR A 69 9.69 -4.44 -6.04
C THR A 69 8.46 -4.54 -5.16
N SER A 70 7.52 -3.62 -5.38
CA SER A 70 6.16 -3.76 -4.85
C SER A 70 5.29 -4.50 -5.87
N PRO A 71 4.22 -5.18 -5.43
CA PRO A 71 3.22 -5.75 -6.33
C PRO A 71 2.72 -4.71 -7.33
N ARG A 72 2.50 -5.13 -8.59
CA ARG A 72 1.91 -4.25 -9.61
C ARG A 72 0.46 -4.00 -9.25
N ARG A 73 0.15 -2.79 -8.79
CA ARG A 73 -1.23 -2.36 -8.57
C ARG A 73 -1.85 -1.98 -9.90
N GLN A 74 -2.97 -2.59 -10.26
CA GLN A 74 -3.70 -2.31 -11.49
C GLN A 74 -4.04 -0.82 -11.59
N LEU A 75 -4.43 -0.22 -10.46
CA LEU A 75 -4.67 1.22 -10.29
C LEU A 75 -3.52 2.12 -10.77
N LEU A 76 -2.26 1.77 -10.45
CA LEU A 76 -1.09 2.55 -10.86
C LEU A 76 -0.71 2.30 -12.33
N THR A 77 -1.25 1.24 -12.92
CA THR A 77 -1.11 0.91 -14.34
C THR A 77 -2.09 1.74 -15.17
N ASP A 78 -3.34 1.85 -14.69
CA ASP A 78 -4.42 2.57 -15.38
C ASP A 78 -4.18 4.09 -15.46
N VAL A 79 -3.43 4.65 -14.51
CA VAL A 79 -3.04 6.07 -14.51
C VAL A 79 -2.26 6.46 -15.77
N TRP A 80 -1.56 5.52 -16.39
CA TRP A 80 -0.75 5.76 -17.59
C TRP A 80 -1.48 5.41 -18.90
N HIS A 81 -2.81 5.42 -18.89
CA HIS A 81 -3.61 5.12 -20.06
C HIS A 81 -3.32 6.10 -21.22
N HIS A 82 -3.20 5.58 -22.44
CA HIS A 82 -2.81 6.35 -23.63
C HIS A 82 -3.76 7.51 -23.98
N SER A 83 -5.03 7.44 -23.57
CA SER A 83 -6.00 8.54 -23.75
C SER A 83 -5.82 9.70 -22.76
N LEU A 84 -5.02 9.50 -21.70
CA LEU A 84 -4.69 10.55 -20.74
C LEU A 84 -3.46 11.31 -21.20
N ARG A 85 -3.51 12.64 -21.08
CA ARG A 85 -2.30 13.44 -21.29
C ARG A 85 -1.27 13.10 -20.20
N PRO A 86 0.03 13.03 -20.51
CA PRO A 86 1.07 12.73 -19.53
C PRO A 86 1.03 13.62 -18.28
N THR A 87 0.66 14.89 -18.44
CA THR A 87 0.49 15.83 -17.32
C THR A 87 -0.60 15.41 -16.33
N ILE A 88 -1.72 14.87 -16.82
CA ILE A 88 -2.81 14.33 -15.99
C ILE A 88 -2.37 13.02 -15.33
N SER A 89 -1.65 12.16 -16.06
CA SER A 89 -1.13 10.89 -15.53
C SER A 89 -0.16 11.12 -14.38
N VAL A 90 0.79 12.05 -14.54
CA VAL A 90 1.75 12.44 -13.50
C VAL A 90 1.02 13.02 -12.29
N PHE A 91 0.03 13.87 -12.50
CA PHE A 91 -0.78 14.44 -11.41
C PHE A 91 -1.53 13.36 -10.62
N LEU A 92 -2.25 12.45 -11.31
CA LEU A 92 -2.98 11.35 -10.67
C LEU A 92 -2.03 10.39 -9.95
N TRP A 93 -0.87 10.11 -10.53
CA TRP A 93 0.16 9.31 -9.87
C TRP A 93 0.66 10.00 -8.59
N GLN A 94 0.92 11.30 -8.63
CA GLN A 94 1.29 12.08 -7.44
C GLN A 94 0.15 12.11 -6.42
N LEU A 95 -1.11 12.19 -6.86
CA LEU A 95 -2.29 12.16 -6.00
C LEU A 95 -2.38 10.84 -5.24
N PHE A 96 -2.34 9.70 -5.95
CA PHE A 96 -2.47 8.37 -5.35
C PHE A 96 -1.28 7.98 -4.47
N GLN A 97 -0.13 8.61 -4.68
CA GLN A 97 1.04 8.45 -3.82
C GLN A 97 1.03 9.41 -2.64
N ASP A 98 0.00 10.26 -2.53
CA ASP A 98 -0.09 11.34 -1.56
C ASP A 98 1.20 12.20 -1.62
N LYS A 99 1.57 12.66 -2.81
CA LYS A 99 2.80 13.43 -3.08
C LYS A 99 2.51 14.80 -3.65
N ILE A 100 1.26 15.23 -3.60
CA ILE A 100 0.87 16.55 -4.04
C ILE A 100 1.40 17.60 -3.05
N PRO A 101 2.09 18.64 -3.55
CA PRO A 101 2.61 19.72 -2.72
C PRO A 101 1.48 20.67 -2.31
N ILE A 102 0.62 20.22 -1.40
CA ILE A 102 -0.36 21.07 -0.72
C ILE A 102 0.31 21.81 0.44
N ASP A 103 -0.16 23.02 0.75
CA ASP A 103 0.39 23.88 1.81
C ASP A 103 0.56 23.14 3.16
N ALA A 104 -0.39 22.27 3.53
CA ALA A 104 -0.33 21.50 4.77
C ALA A 104 0.88 20.54 4.80
N ARG A 105 1.16 19.87 3.68
CA ARG A 105 2.29 18.94 3.56
C ARG A 105 3.62 19.68 3.51
N MET A 106 3.67 20.77 2.76
CA MET A 106 4.89 21.57 2.68
C MET A 106 5.23 22.22 4.04
N LYS A 107 4.23 22.60 4.85
CA LYS A 107 4.46 23.02 6.25
C LYS A 107 5.04 21.90 7.12
N GLN A 108 4.55 20.67 6.99
CA GLN A 108 5.14 19.52 7.69
C GLN A 108 6.58 19.24 7.26
N MET A 109 6.95 19.60 6.02
CA MET A 109 8.31 19.54 5.52
C MET A 109 9.18 20.75 5.91
N GLY A 110 8.68 21.66 6.75
CA GLY A 110 9.43 22.79 7.30
C GLY A 110 9.42 24.07 6.44
N PHE A 111 8.59 24.12 5.39
CA PHE A 111 8.45 25.32 4.58
C PHE A 111 7.45 26.31 5.20
N ASN A 112 7.87 27.57 5.35
CA ASN A 112 7.02 28.67 5.83
C ASN A 112 6.31 29.36 4.67
N PHE A 113 4.98 29.44 4.72
CA PHE A 113 4.15 30.06 3.67
C PHE A 113 3.37 31.26 4.20
N PRO A 114 3.22 32.34 3.41
CA PRO A 114 2.37 33.47 3.76
C PRO A 114 0.90 33.05 3.78
N SER A 115 0.14 33.53 4.77
CA SER A 115 -1.25 33.12 5.02
C SER A 115 -2.30 33.76 4.12
N LYS A 116 -1.94 34.58 3.11
CA LYS A 116 -2.92 35.24 2.20
C LYS A 116 -2.70 34.95 0.71
N CYS A 117 -3.78 34.56 0.02
CA CYS A 117 -3.83 34.42 -1.44
C CYS A 117 -4.09 35.79 -2.05
N GLN A 118 -3.52 36.09 -3.22
CA GLN A 118 -3.61 37.41 -3.87
C GLN A 118 -4.85 37.56 -4.77
N CYS A 119 -5.73 36.56 -4.83
CA CYS A 119 -6.76 36.46 -5.87
C CYS A 119 -8.17 36.93 -5.47
N CYS A 120 -8.50 37.14 -4.18
CA CYS A 120 -9.85 37.56 -3.75
C CYS A 120 -9.84 38.35 -2.42
N GLU A 121 -10.67 39.40 -2.28
CA GLU A 121 -10.83 40.22 -1.05
C GLU A 121 -11.63 39.53 0.08
N ALA A 122 -12.29 38.40 -0.18
CA ALA A 122 -13.11 37.69 0.82
C ALA A 122 -12.33 36.53 1.49
N PHE A 123 -12.06 36.67 2.78
CA PHE A 123 -11.17 35.82 3.58
C PHE A 123 -11.63 34.36 3.78
N LEU A 124 -12.91 34.01 3.56
CA LEU A 124 -13.44 32.68 3.88
C LEU A 124 -13.51 31.69 2.71
N THR A 125 -13.63 32.13 1.46
CA THR A 125 -13.77 31.23 0.30
C THR A 125 -12.43 30.77 -0.27
N CYS A 126 -11.33 31.44 0.08
CA CYS A 126 -10.02 31.20 -0.52
C CYS A 126 -9.23 30.04 0.13
N LEU A 127 -9.60 29.62 1.35
CA LEU A 127 -8.99 28.46 2.01
C LEU A 127 -9.33 27.13 1.31
N LEU A 128 -10.40 27.11 0.52
CA LEU A 128 -10.91 25.89 -0.11
C LEU A 128 -10.57 25.78 -1.61
N ARG A 129 -10.53 26.88 -2.38
CA ARG A 129 -10.52 26.77 -3.86
C ARG A 129 -9.17 26.83 -4.58
N VAL A 130 -8.18 27.61 -4.14
CA VAL A 130 -7.06 27.99 -5.06
C VAL A 130 -5.65 27.77 -4.49
N ARG A 131 -5.51 27.44 -3.21
CA ARG A 131 -4.16 27.38 -2.59
C ARG A 131 -3.46 26.04 -2.63
N GLN A 132 -4.13 24.97 -3.06
CA GLN A 132 -3.52 23.64 -3.04
C GLN A 132 -2.54 23.37 -4.19
N TYR A 133 -2.54 24.13 -5.30
CA TYR A 133 -1.86 23.66 -6.52
C TYR A 133 -0.95 24.65 -7.26
N ARG A 134 -1.03 25.97 -7.04
CA ARG A 134 -0.31 26.98 -7.87
C ARG A 134 -0.39 26.71 -9.38
N THR A 135 -1.46 26.11 -9.91
CA THR A 135 -1.65 25.97 -11.36
C THR A 135 -2.71 26.95 -11.82
N CYS A 136 -2.29 27.99 -12.53
CA CYS A 136 -3.18 28.90 -13.28
C CYS A 136 -3.58 28.28 -14.64
N ASP A 137 -3.51 26.95 -14.77
CA ASP A 137 -3.81 26.27 -16.02
C ASP A 137 -5.33 26.19 -16.20
N SER A 138 -5.83 26.99 -17.13
CA SER A 138 -7.25 27.10 -17.46
C SER A 138 -7.88 25.79 -17.94
N THR A 139 -7.07 24.77 -18.26
CA THR A 139 -7.56 23.42 -18.60
C THR A 139 -7.77 22.53 -17.38
N LEU A 140 -7.02 22.78 -16.28
CA LEU A 140 -7.16 22.07 -15.01
C LEU A 140 -8.18 22.72 -14.08
N LEU A 141 -8.42 24.03 -14.23
CA LEU A 141 -9.41 24.76 -13.44
C LEU A 141 -10.83 24.18 -13.52
N PRO A 142 -11.38 23.80 -14.69
CA PRO A 142 -12.67 23.11 -14.77
C PRO A 142 -12.64 21.72 -14.14
N LEU A 143 -11.48 21.04 -14.16
CA LEU A 143 -11.23 19.75 -13.50
C LEU A 143 -11.29 19.89 -11.97
N LEU A 144 -10.75 20.99 -11.44
CA LEU A 144 -10.77 21.33 -10.02
C LEU A 144 -12.14 21.92 -9.59
N ASP A 145 -12.79 22.73 -10.43
CA ASP A 145 -14.10 23.33 -10.14
C ASP A 145 -15.26 22.32 -10.26
N SER A 146 -15.25 21.44 -11.26
CA SER A 146 -16.25 20.36 -11.39
C SER A 146 -16.04 19.23 -10.38
N ALA A 147 -14.82 19.07 -9.86
CA ALA A 147 -14.50 18.07 -8.84
C ALA A 147 -14.75 18.54 -7.39
N SER A 148 -15.34 19.72 -7.16
CA SER A 148 -15.63 20.26 -5.82
C SER A 148 -14.47 20.01 -4.84
N VAL A 149 -13.31 20.62 -5.10
CA VAL A 149 -12.13 20.45 -4.24
C VAL A 149 -12.37 21.12 -2.88
N THR A 150 -12.98 20.37 -1.97
CA THR A 150 -12.94 20.59 -0.53
C THR A 150 -12.30 19.38 0.13
N ARG A 151 -11.79 19.60 1.34
CA ARG A 151 -10.88 18.78 2.13
C ARG A 151 -11.33 17.32 2.42
N GLU A 152 -12.46 16.87 1.87
CA GLU A 152 -13.21 15.72 2.42
C GLU A 152 -13.56 14.60 1.44
N ARG A 153 -13.36 14.69 0.12
CA ARG A 153 -13.80 13.59 -0.77
C ARG A 153 -12.97 13.41 -2.03
N TYR A 154 -12.29 12.27 -2.14
CA TYR A 154 -11.97 11.68 -3.44
C TYR A 154 -12.04 10.17 -3.37
N SER A 155 -13.11 9.53 -3.82
CA SER A 155 -13.05 8.09 -4.14
C SER A 155 -12.53 7.86 -5.55
N TYR A 156 -11.77 6.78 -5.73
CA TYR A 156 -11.26 6.31 -7.01
C TYR A 156 -12.36 6.28 -8.09
N GLY A 157 -13.57 5.88 -7.72
CA GLY A 157 -14.75 5.89 -8.60
C GLY A 157 -15.15 7.28 -9.10
N THR A 158 -14.88 8.37 -8.36
CA THR A 158 -15.22 9.74 -8.81
C THR A 158 -14.31 10.23 -9.93
N LEU A 159 -13.01 9.91 -9.87
CA LEU A 159 -12.06 10.26 -10.94
C LEU A 159 -12.28 9.42 -12.20
N LEU A 160 -12.60 8.12 -12.03
CA LEU A 160 -12.97 7.25 -13.15
C LEU A 160 -14.27 7.69 -13.83
N ARG A 161 -15.32 8.05 -13.07
CA ARG A 161 -16.59 8.56 -13.62
C ARG A 161 -16.39 9.82 -14.46
N TRP A 162 -15.54 10.74 -14.00
CA TRP A 162 -15.20 11.95 -14.74
C TRP A 162 -14.46 11.63 -16.06
N ASN A 163 -13.50 10.71 -16.01
CA ASN A 163 -12.77 10.28 -17.22
C ASN A 163 -13.67 9.54 -18.21
N ALA A 164 -14.55 8.64 -17.74
CA ALA A 164 -15.51 7.92 -18.57
C ALA A 164 -16.48 8.89 -19.28
N ALA A 165 -16.95 9.93 -18.59
CA ALA A 165 -17.81 10.96 -19.16
C ALA A 165 -17.11 11.80 -20.26
N LYS A 166 -15.79 11.98 -20.16
CA LYS A 166 -15.00 12.77 -21.12
C LYS A 166 -14.56 11.99 -22.36
N TYR A 167 -14.43 10.67 -22.24
CA TYR A 167 -13.94 9.78 -23.30
C TYR A 167 -14.89 8.60 -23.54
N PRO A 168 -16.08 8.85 -24.11
CA PRO A 168 -17.05 7.78 -24.40
C PRO A 168 -16.46 6.77 -25.40
N GLY A 169 -16.55 5.48 -25.09
CA GLY A 169 -16.11 4.37 -25.95
C GLY A 169 -14.71 3.80 -25.66
N VAL A 170 -13.96 4.39 -24.73
CA VAL A 170 -12.79 3.72 -24.15
C VAL A 170 -13.28 2.79 -23.04
N PRO A 171 -12.97 1.48 -23.06
CA PRO A 171 -13.42 0.55 -22.03
C PRO A 171 -12.64 0.82 -20.73
N PHE A 172 -13.10 1.80 -19.97
CA PHE A 172 -12.85 1.86 -18.55
C PHE A 172 -13.90 0.95 -17.91
N SER A 173 -13.48 -0.19 -17.37
CA SER A 173 -14.38 -1.07 -16.63
C SER A 173 -14.91 -0.33 -15.41
N THR A 174 -16.09 0.28 -15.54
CA THR A 174 -16.90 0.82 -14.45
C THR A 174 -17.95 -0.19 -14.03
N ASP A 175 -17.62 -1.49 -14.04
CA ASP A 175 -18.33 -2.46 -13.21
C ASP A 175 -17.95 -2.13 -11.77
N ASN A 176 -18.51 -1.00 -11.27
CA ASN A 176 -18.37 -0.49 -9.92
C ASN A 176 -19.12 -1.44 -9.00
N ILE A 177 -18.50 -2.59 -8.73
CA ILE A 177 -18.90 -3.42 -7.60
C ILE A 177 -18.64 -2.57 -6.37
N ILE A 178 -19.70 -2.01 -5.79
CA ILE A 178 -19.64 -1.32 -4.50
C ILE A 178 -19.34 -2.43 -3.50
N LEU A 179 -18.11 -2.43 -3.01
CA LEU A 179 -17.68 -3.36 -1.99
C LEU A 179 -17.91 -2.77 -0.60
N GLU A 180 -18.59 -3.52 0.25
CA GLU A 180 -18.87 -3.21 1.64
C GLU A 180 -18.08 -4.18 2.52
N LEU A 181 -17.30 -3.65 3.46
CA LEU A 181 -16.51 -4.43 4.40
C LEU A 181 -17.14 -4.32 5.78
N ASN A 182 -17.63 -5.44 6.31
CA ASN A 182 -18.01 -5.58 7.71
C ASN A 182 -16.83 -6.10 8.52
N THR A 183 -16.52 -5.49 9.65
CA THR A 183 -15.50 -5.97 10.59
C THR A 183 -16.09 -6.12 11.98
N ASP A 184 -15.59 -7.10 12.72
CA ASP A 184 -15.95 -7.27 14.14
C ASP A 184 -14.77 -7.88 14.92
N GLU A 185 -14.81 -7.70 16.24
CA GLU A 185 -13.91 -8.26 17.23
C GLU A 185 -14.66 -9.14 18.23
N SER A 186 -13.95 -10.08 18.84
CA SER A 186 -14.47 -10.84 19.97
C SER A 186 -13.37 -11.10 20.97
N SER A 187 -13.51 -10.57 22.18
CA SER A 187 -12.53 -10.76 23.25
C SER A 187 -13.10 -11.61 24.39
N LEU A 188 -12.32 -12.57 24.87
CA LEU A 188 -12.62 -13.44 26.02
C LEU A 188 -12.24 -12.78 27.36
N GLY A 189 -12.39 -11.46 27.47
CA GLY A 189 -12.02 -10.65 28.64
C GLY A 189 -11.62 -9.22 28.29
N ASN A 190 -11.39 -8.37 29.29
CA ASN A 190 -10.91 -7.00 29.06
C ASN A 190 -9.83 -6.61 30.10
N PRO A 191 -8.54 -6.92 29.86
CA PRO A 191 -8.00 -7.54 28.63
C PRO A 191 -8.21 -9.06 28.58
N GLY A 192 -8.34 -9.63 27.38
CA GLY A 192 -8.55 -11.06 27.15
C GLY A 192 -8.08 -11.49 25.77
N LEU A 193 -7.92 -12.80 25.55
CA LEU A 193 -7.59 -13.34 24.23
C LEU A 193 -8.69 -12.95 23.25
N ALA A 194 -8.31 -12.36 22.12
CA ALA A 194 -9.25 -11.83 21.15
C ALA A 194 -9.13 -12.49 19.77
N GLY A 195 -10.22 -12.45 19.03
CA GLY A 195 -10.28 -12.74 17.61
C GLY A 195 -10.88 -11.56 16.88
N ALA A 196 -10.56 -11.42 15.61
CA ALA A 196 -11.18 -10.48 14.70
C ALA A 196 -11.60 -11.20 13.43
N ALA A 197 -12.60 -10.67 12.76
CA ALA A 197 -13.01 -11.18 11.47
C ALA A 197 -13.62 -10.08 10.63
N GLY A 198 -13.73 -10.35 9.34
CA GLY A 198 -14.48 -9.49 8.47
C GLY A 198 -14.86 -10.17 7.17
N ILE A 199 -15.86 -9.55 6.53
CA ILE A 199 -16.48 -10.05 5.31
C ILE A 199 -16.61 -8.87 4.36
N ILE A 200 -16.15 -9.06 3.12
CA ILE A 200 -16.29 -8.11 2.03
C ILE A 200 -17.34 -8.63 1.07
N ARG A 201 -18.35 -7.81 0.77
CA ARG A 201 -19.47 -8.17 -0.09
C ARG A 201 -19.70 -7.12 -1.15
N ASP A 202 -20.35 -7.50 -2.24
CA ASP A 202 -20.91 -6.55 -3.20
C ASP A 202 -22.34 -6.13 -2.81
N SER A 203 -22.88 -5.13 -3.51
CA SER A 203 -24.27 -4.68 -3.36
C SER A 203 -25.34 -5.73 -3.69
N ASN A 204 -24.96 -6.87 -4.27
CA ASN A 204 -25.86 -8.00 -4.52
C ASN A 204 -25.77 -9.06 -3.41
N GLY A 205 -24.92 -8.85 -2.40
CA GLY A 205 -24.66 -9.77 -1.31
C GLY A 205 -23.68 -10.91 -1.65
N HIS A 206 -22.98 -10.87 -2.79
CA HIS A 206 -21.92 -11.82 -3.10
C HIS A 206 -20.68 -11.53 -2.25
N VAL A 207 -20.18 -12.54 -1.56
CA VAL A 207 -18.97 -12.43 -0.75
C VAL A 207 -17.73 -12.53 -1.64
N HIS A 208 -16.90 -11.50 -1.61
CA HIS A 208 -15.61 -11.46 -2.31
C HIS A 208 -14.46 -11.98 -1.44
N LEU A 209 -14.55 -11.76 -0.13
CA LEU A 209 -13.54 -12.21 0.83
C LEU A 209 -14.19 -12.38 2.21
N ALA A 210 -13.82 -13.44 2.91
CA ALA A 210 -14.09 -13.57 4.34
C ALA A 210 -12.82 -14.07 5.03
N TYR A 211 -12.57 -13.63 6.26
CA TYR A 211 -11.37 -14.01 6.99
C TYR A 211 -11.58 -13.98 8.49
N GLN A 212 -10.69 -14.67 9.18
CA GLN A 212 -10.57 -14.77 10.62
C GLN A 212 -9.12 -14.47 11.00
N VAL A 213 -8.92 -13.66 12.03
CA VAL A 213 -7.61 -13.23 12.51
C VAL A 213 -7.56 -13.52 14.01
N ALA A 214 -6.64 -14.38 14.42
CA ALA A 214 -6.29 -14.52 15.83
C ALA A 214 -5.56 -13.26 16.30
N LEU A 215 -6.02 -12.66 17.39
CA LEU A 215 -5.38 -11.50 18.02
C LEU A 215 -4.71 -11.91 19.34
N SER A 216 -3.85 -11.02 19.83
CA SER A 216 -3.25 -11.11 21.16
C SER A 216 -4.27 -10.84 22.27
N ILE A 217 -3.79 -10.89 23.51
CA ILE A 217 -4.57 -10.47 24.68
C ILE A 217 -4.69 -8.94 24.64
N GLU A 218 -5.88 -8.44 24.34
CA GLU A 218 -6.14 -7.03 24.13
C GLU A 218 -7.34 -6.54 24.93
N THR A 219 -7.45 -5.22 25.10
CA THR A 219 -8.71 -4.59 25.54
C THR A 219 -9.67 -4.47 24.36
N SER A 220 -10.99 -4.47 24.61
CA SER A 220 -11.99 -4.42 23.52
C SER A 220 -11.73 -3.27 22.52
N VAL A 221 -11.41 -2.06 22.98
CA VAL A 221 -11.11 -0.92 22.07
C VAL A 221 -9.85 -1.15 21.22
N ILE A 222 -8.80 -1.75 21.79
CA ILE A 222 -7.56 -2.03 21.04
C ILE A 222 -7.80 -3.19 20.07
N ALA A 223 -8.53 -4.22 20.49
CA ALA A 223 -8.91 -5.35 19.67
C ALA A 223 -9.72 -4.91 18.45
N GLU A 224 -10.70 -4.01 18.63
CA GLU A 224 -11.48 -3.41 17.54
C GLU A 224 -10.63 -2.59 16.56
N LEU A 225 -9.79 -1.68 17.07
CA LEU A 225 -8.87 -0.93 16.21
C LEU A 225 -7.92 -1.86 15.45
N THR A 226 -7.48 -2.93 16.10
CA THR A 226 -6.61 -3.95 15.47
C THR A 226 -7.39 -4.76 14.44
N ALA A 227 -8.65 -5.10 14.70
CA ALA A 227 -9.55 -5.76 13.76
C ALA A 227 -9.66 -4.91 12.48
N ILE A 228 -9.99 -3.62 12.61
CA ILE A 228 -10.06 -2.69 11.48
C ILE A 228 -8.72 -2.64 10.74
N TRP A 229 -7.60 -2.44 11.45
CA TRP A 229 -6.29 -2.33 10.81
C TRP A 229 -5.94 -3.59 9.99
N ARG A 230 -6.13 -4.78 10.57
CA ARG A 230 -5.89 -6.06 9.89
C ARG A 230 -6.80 -6.29 8.70
N SER A 231 -8.06 -5.87 8.84
CA SER A 231 -9.05 -5.90 7.77
C SER A 231 -8.56 -5.10 6.56
N LEU A 232 -8.10 -3.87 6.80
CA LEU A 232 -7.57 -2.99 5.76
C LEU A 232 -6.26 -3.52 5.13
N GLU A 233 -5.40 -4.18 5.91
CA GLU A 233 -4.22 -4.86 5.36
C GLU A 233 -4.62 -6.02 4.42
N LEU A 234 -5.61 -6.81 4.82
CA LEU A 234 -6.09 -7.94 4.03
C LEU A 234 -6.77 -7.50 2.74
N VAL A 235 -7.59 -6.44 2.77
CA VAL A 235 -8.24 -5.95 1.53
C VAL A 235 -7.19 -5.45 0.54
N LEU A 236 -6.16 -4.73 1.02
CA LEU A 236 -5.03 -4.29 0.20
C LEU A 236 -4.24 -5.46 -0.39
N ALA A 237 -4.04 -6.54 0.37
CA ALA A 237 -3.30 -7.72 -0.08
C ALA A 237 -4.05 -8.51 -1.17
N HIS A 238 -5.38 -8.38 -1.24
CA HIS A 238 -6.24 -9.05 -2.22
C HIS A 238 -6.71 -8.10 -3.34
N ASP A 239 -6.10 -6.92 -3.46
CA ASP A 239 -6.44 -5.89 -4.46
C ASP A 239 -7.93 -5.46 -4.42
N LEU A 240 -8.54 -5.50 -3.24
CA LEU A 240 -9.92 -5.07 -2.99
C LEU A 240 -9.95 -3.65 -2.42
N THR A 241 -10.87 -2.83 -2.92
CA THR A 241 -11.08 -1.46 -2.46
C THR A 241 -12.52 -1.27 -1.96
N PRO A 242 -12.82 -1.60 -0.69
CA PRO A 242 -14.14 -1.36 -0.14
C PRO A 242 -14.49 0.12 -0.18
N SER A 243 -15.70 0.44 -0.62
CA SER A 243 -16.22 1.82 -0.61
C SER A 243 -16.61 2.24 0.81
N VAL A 244 -17.10 1.29 1.61
CA VAL A 244 -17.54 1.50 2.99
C VAL A 244 -16.94 0.41 3.87
N VAL A 245 -16.48 0.81 5.06
CA VAL A 245 -16.10 -0.07 6.15
C VAL A 245 -17.07 0.13 7.30
N GLU A 246 -17.84 -0.90 7.59
CA GLU A 246 -18.87 -0.94 8.60
C GLU A 246 -18.34 -1.55 9.89
N VAL A 247 -18.53 -0.83 10.99
CA VAL A 247 -18.09 -1.22 12.33
C VAL A 247 -19.23 -0.97 13.31
N ASP A 248 -19.51 -1.92 14.21
CA ASP A 248 -20.60 -1.81 15.21
C ASP A 248 -20.16 -1.16 16.54
N ALA A 249 -18.86 -0.92 16.73
CA ALA A 249 -18.34 -0.11 17.82
C ALA A 249 -18.39 1.40 17.54
N MET A 250 -19.51 2.04 17.91
CA MET A 250 -19.68 3.50 17.83
C MET A 250 -18.53 4.28 18.49
N ALA A 251 -18.01 3.81 19.63
CA ALA A 251 -16.90 4.45 20.32
C ALA A 251 -15.62 4.48 19.48
N VAL A 252 -15.37 3.44 18.69
CA VAL A 252 -14.21 3.34 17.80
C VAL A 252 -14.35 4.26 16.61
N ILE A 253 -15.54 4.36 16.02
CA ILE A 253 -15.81 5.33 14.95
C ILE A 253 -15.61 6.77 15.43
N GLN A 254 -16.15 7.10 16.61
CA GLN A 254 -15.94 8.42 17.21
C GLN A 254 -14.45 8.70 17.46
N LEU A 255 -13.67 7.70 17.91
CA LEU A 255 -12.22 7.82 18.08
C LEU A 255 -11.49 8.07 16.76
N LEU A 256 -11.84 7.35 15.70
CA LEU A 256 -11.26 7.53 14.35
C LEU A 256 -11.59 8.90 13.76
N GLN A 257 -12.80 9.41 14.00
CA GLN A 257 -13.25 10.72 13.52
C GLN A 257 -12.82 11.90 14.40
N SER A 258 -12.34 11.64 15.62
CA SER A 258 -11.93 12.70 16.56
C SER A 258 -10.62 13.40 16.14
N CYS A 259 -10.63 14.73 16.26
CA CYS A 259 -9.45 15.61 16.09
C CYS A 259 -8.79 16.01 17.43
N THR A 260 -9.24 15.44 18.55
CA THR A 260 -8.84 15.81 19.92
C THR A 260 -7.79 14.85 20.50
N PHE A 261 -7.30 15.14 21.72
CA PHE A 261 -6.25 14.36 22.39
C PHE A 261 -6.67 12.89 22.58
N ARG A 262 -6.00 11.98 21.85
CA ARG A 262 -6.18 10.52 21.96
C ARG A 262 -5.16 9.96 22.95
N LYS A 263 -5.50 8.84 23.61
CA LYS A 263 -4.51 8.11 24.41
C LYS A 263 -3.34 7.71 23.50
N TRP A 264 -2.11 7.95 23.98
CA TRP A 264 -0.89 7.70 23.21
C TRP A 264 -0.77 6.23 22.79
N GLU A 265 -1.32 5.30 23.58
CA GLU A 265 -1.32 3.85 23.33
C GLU A 265 -1.97 3.49 21.99
N VAL A 266 -3.10 4.12 21.64
CA VAL A 266 -3.87 3.82 20.42
C VAL A 266 -3.59 4.76 19.25
N GLN A 267 -2.83 5.84 19.49
CA GLN A 267 -2.56 6.86 18.48
C GLN A 267 -1.89 6.30 17.23
N HIS A 268 -0.93 5.37 17.40
CA HIS A 268 -0.20 4.77 16.29
C HIS A 268 -1.11 3.90 15.41
N LEU A 269 -1.99 3.09 16.02
CA LEU A 269 -3.01 2.30 15.32
C LEU A 269 -3.95 3.19 14.52
N ILE A 270 -4.48 4.23 15.15
CA ILE A 270 -5.39 5.18 14.49
C ILE A 270 -4.72 5.87 13.30
N MET A 271 -3.47 6.30 13.43
CA MET A 271 -2.73 6.89 12.31
C MET A 271 -2.54 5.91 11.15
N SER A 272 -2.25 4.64 11.44
CA SER A 272 -2.12 3.59 10.42
C SER A 272 -3.44 3.31 9.73
N ILE A 273 -4.54 3.19 10.49
CA ILE A 273 -5.89 2.96 9.97
C ILE A 273 -6.31 4.11 9.05
N VAL A 274 -6.23 5.36 9.54
CA VAL A 274 -6.61 6.54 8.76
C VAL A 274 -5.77 6.67 7.49
N ARG A 275 -4.47 6.35 7.57
CA ARG A 275 -3.59 6.37 6.39
C ARG A 275 -4.04 5.35 5.34
N ILE A 276 -4.33 4.12 5.74
CA ILE A 276 -4.76 3.09 4.79
C ILE A 276 -6.16 3.39 4.26
N GLN A 277 -7.08 3.83 5.12
CA GLN A 277 -8.41 4.29 4.74
C GLN A 277 -8.33 5.36 3.65
N GLN A 278 -7.48 6.37 3.80
CA GLN A 278 -7.27 7.42 2.80
C GLN A 278 -6.70 6.87 1.48
N MET A 279 -5.88 5.83 1.52
CA MET A 279 -5.35 5.18 0.32
C MET A 279 -6.41 4.37 -0.44
N LEU A 280 -7.31 3.71 0.28
CA LEU A 280 -8.43 2.95 -0.29
C LEU A 280 -9.61 3.84 -0.69
N VAL A 281 -9.69 5.01 -0.07
CA VAL A 281 -10.83 5.91 -0.07
C VAL A 281 -12.13 5.23 0.37
N SER A 282 -12.04 4.55 1.50
CA SER A 282 -13.19 3.95 2.16
C SER A 282 -13.78 4.90 3.20
N ASP A 283 -15.10 4.94 3.32
CA ASP A 283 -15.77 5.66 4.41
C ASP A 283 -16.01 4.71 5.59
N PHE A 284 -15.72 5.16 6.81
CA PHE A 284 -16.12 4.42 8.02
C PHE A 284 -17.56 4.77 8.39
N GLN A 285 -18.38 3.74 8.57
CA GLN A 285 -19.78 3.90 8.96
C GLN A 285 -20.14 2.97 10.11
N HIS A 286 -21.06 3.46 10.96
CA HIS A 286 -21.57 2.66 12.06
C HIS A 286 -22.65 1.72 11.55
N THR A 287 -22.53 0.44 11.85
CA THR A 287 -23.60 -0.55 11.62
C THR A 287 -24.19 -1.01 12.95
N LEU A 288 -25.44 -1.48 12.92
CA LEU A 288 -26.07 -2.06 14.10
C LEU A 288 -25.52 -3.46 14.34
N ARG A 289 -25.40 -3.87 15.60
CA ARG A 289 -24.86 -5.19 15.96
C ARG A 289 -25.69 -6.33 15.36
N GLU A 290 -26.99 -6.13 15.18
CA GLU A 290 -27.92 -7.06 14.54
C GLU A 290 -27.66 -7.25 13.05
N ALA A 291 -27.03 -6.27 12.39
CA ALA A 291 -26.68 -6.30 10.97
C ALA A 291 -25.21 -6.72 10.72
N ASN A 292 -24.44 -6.96 11.79
CA ASN A 292 -23.03 -7.39 11.73
C ASN A 292 -22.84 -8.86 12.17
N GLY A 293 -23.89 -9.68 12.06
CA GLY A 293 -23.94 -11.00 12.66
C GLY A 293 -22.89 -11.96 12.11
N ALA A 294 -22.60 -11.89 10.81
CA ALA A 294 -21.64 -12.80 10.18
C ALA A 294 -20.19 -12.50 10.59
N ALA A 295 -19.82 -11.21 10.71
CA ALA A 295 -18.50 -10.82 11.19
C ALA A 295 -18.32 -11.22 12.67
N ASN A 296 -19.34 -10.99 13.51
CA ASN A 296 -19.36 -11.39 14.92
C ASN A 296 -19.17 -12.90 15.11
N HIS A 297 -19.90 -13.70 14.33
CA HIS A 297 -19.80 -15.15 14.38
C HIS A 297 -18.35 -15.60 14.07
N LEU A 298 -17.77 -15.08 13.00
CA LEU A 298 -16.41 -15.40 12.61
C LEU A 298 -15.38 -14.91 13.62
N ALA A 299 -15.57 -13.74 14.23
CA ALA A 299 -14.65 -13.18 15.22
C ALA A 299 -14.60 -14.03 16.50
N LYS A 300 -15.74 -14.58 16.93
CA LYS A 300 -15.82 -15.51 18.08
C LYS A 300 -15.03 -16.79 17.84
N GLU A 301 -15.17 -17.37 16.65
CA GLU A 301 -14.38 -18.54 16.26
C GLU A 301 -12.88 -18.20 16.17
N ALA A 302 -12.56 -17.00 15.66
CA ALA A 302 -11.19 -16.52 15.51
C ALA A 302 -10.45 -16.39 16.85
N ALA A 303 -11.14 -16.12 17.95
CA ALA A 303 -10.54 -16.00 19.29
C ALA A 303 -9.92 -17.33 19.78
N SER A 304 -10.35 -18.45 19.21
CA SER A 304 -9.80 -19.80 19.47
C SER A 304 -8.71 -20.23 18.48
N LEU A 305 -8.43 -19.45 17.43
CA LEU A 305 -7.42 -19.77 16.43
C LEU A 305 -6.01 -19.34 16.88
N GLN A 306 -4.99 -19.90 16.24
CA GLN A 306 -3.58 -19.51 16.45
C GLN A 306 -2.99 -18.69 15.30
N PHE A 307 -3.70 -18.59 14.17
CA PHE A 307 -3.23 -17.94 12.95
C PHE A 307 -4.38 -17.30 12.17
N THR A 308 -4.04 -16.40 11.24
CA THR A 308 -4.99 -15.79 10.30
C THR A 308 -5.42 -16.80 9.23
N MET A 309 -6.72 -16.92 9.02
CA MET A 309 -7.31 -17.78 8.00
C MET A 309 -8.15 -16.94 7.03
N VAL A 310 -7.90 -17.11 5.73
CA VAL A 310 -8.76 -16.57 4.67
C VAL A 310 -9.68 -17.70 4.21
N LEU A 311 -10.99 -17.45 4.26
CA LEU A 311 -12.02 -18.40 3.87
C LEU A 311 -12.26 -18.30 2.36
N ARG A 312 -12.16 -19.42 1.65
CA ARG A 312 -12.56 -19.49 0.25
C ARG A 312 -14.08 -19.57 0.15
N HIS A 313 -14.62 -19.31 -1.03
CA HIS A 313 -16.07 -19.43 -1.27
C HIS A 313 -16.61 -20.80 -0.84
N ASP A 314 -15.86 -21.87 -1.09
CA ASP A 314 -16.22 -23.25 -0.73
C ASP A 314 -16.19 -23.51 0.79
N ASP A 315 -15.49 -22.66 1.56
CA ASP A 315 -15.37 -22.77 3.02
C ASP A 315 -16.52 -22.04 3.75
N ILE A 316 -17.26 -21.16 3.06
CA ILE A 316 -18.45 -20.47 3.57
C ILE A 316 -19.63 -21.45 3.60
N THR A 317 -19.64 -22.35 4.59
CA THR A 317 -20.64 -23.40 4.75
C THR A 317 -21.32 -23.33 6.12
N GLY A 318 -22.34 -24.17 6.35
CA GLY A 318 -23.03 -24.25 7.65
C GLY A 318 -23.98 -23.08 7.89
N VAL A 319 -23.84 -22.40 9.04
CA VAL A 319 -24.77 -21.36 9.50
C VAL A 319 -24.47 -19.99 8.87
N LEU A 320 -23.26 -19.78 8.36
CA LEU A 320 -22.80 -18.49 7.84
C LEU A 320 -23.64 -17.98 6.65
N PRO A 321 -24.03 -18.79 5.65
CA PRO A 321 -24.97 -18.36 4.60
C PRO A 321 -26.34 -17.90 5.13
N SER A 322 -26.83 -18.51 6.22
CA SER A 322 -28.09 -18.09 6.84
C SER A 322 -27.94 -16.75 7.55
N ILE A 323 -26.82 -16.52 8.24
CA ILE A 323 -26.52 -15.24 8.91
C ILE A 323 -26.31 -14.13 7.89
N LEU A 324 -25.57 -14.40 6.80
CA LEU A 324 -25.35 -13.44 5.70
C LEU A 324 -26.66 -12.95 5.06
N ASN A 325 -27.71 -13.79 5.03
CA ASN A 325 -29.03 -13.40 4.54
C ASN A 325 -29.82 -12.54 5.53
N LEU A 326 -29.50 -12.61 6.83
CA LEU A 326 -30.12 -11.81 7.88
C LEU A 326 -29.46 -10.43 8.02
N ASP A 327 -28.16 -10.33 7.69
CA ASP A 327 -27.36 -9.09 7.67
C ASP A 327 -27.70 -8.15 6.49
N ARG A 328 -28.81 -8.34 5.77
CA ARG A 328 -29.17 -7.59 4.55
C ARG A 328 -29.93 -6.29 4.80
#